data_AF-F8D9I3-F1
#
_entry.id   AF-F8D9I3-F1
#
_cell.length_a   1.000
_cell.length_b   1.000
_cell.length_c   1.000
_cell.angle_alpha   90.00
_cell.angle_beta   90.00
_cell.angle_gamma   90.00
#
_symmetry.space_group_name_H-M   'P 1'
#
loop_
_entity.id
_entity.type
_entity.pdbx_description
1 polymer ?
#
loop_
_entity_poly.entity_id
_entity_poly.type
_entity_poly.pdbx_seq_one_letter_code
_entity_poly.pdbx_strand_id
1 'polypeptide(L)' 'MSGDDPALEQGEDDSKQFLVRCESCSFERSTDGREEATRLGNIHHRETGHEIVALEVPPSVEPDSETK' A
#
# COMPACT_ATOMS: atom_id res chain seq x y z
N MET A 1 -10.09 1.03 -38.14
CA MET A 1 -9.06 1.81 -37.43
C MET A 1 -9.03 1.31 -36.01
N SER A 2 -7.81 1.11 -35.51
CA SER A 2 -7.46 0.51 -34.23
C SER A 2 -8.21 1.13 -33.06
N GLY A 3 -8.40 0.31 -32.03
CA GLY A 3 -9.32 0.56 -30.92
C GLY A 3 -8.93 1.69 -29.97
N ASP A 4 -9.90 2.01 -29.12
CA ASP A 4 -9.68 2.63 -27.82
C ASP A 4 -10.80 2.09 -26.92
N ASP A 5 -10.55 0.87 -26.43
CA ASP A 5 -11.24 0.26 -25.30
C ASP A 5 -10.88 1.12 -24.07
N PRO A 6 -11.83 1.46 -23.17
CA PRO A 6 -11.60 2.45 -22.12
C PRO A 6 -10.51 1.95 -21.16
N ALA A 7 -9.28 2.37 -21.42
CA ALA A 7 -8.13 2.14 -20.57
C ALA A 7 -8.37 2.92 -19.27
N LEU A 8 -8.96 2.22 -18.30
CA LEU A 8 -8.73 2.36 -16.87
C LEU A 8 -8.19 3.74 -16.46
N GLU A 9 -9.09 4.65 -16.09
CA GLU A 9 -8.72 5.77 -15.20
C GLU A 9 -8.34 5.21 -13.81
N GLN A 10 -7.24 4.47 -13.75
CA GLN A 10 -6.53 4.06 -12.53
C GLN A 10 -5.02 4.39 -12.65
N GLY A 11 -4.66 5.21 -13.64
CA GLY A 11 -3.28 5.38 -14.11
C GLY A 11 -2.39 6.36 -13.35
N GLU A 12 -2.71 6.81 -12.14
CA GLU A 12 -1.83 7.74 -11.38
C GLU A 12 -1.62 7.40 -9.89
N ASP A 13 -2.27 6.37 -9.33
CA ASP A 13 -2.06 5.93 -7.94
C ASP A 13 -1.48 4.50 -7.80
N ASP A 14 -1.31 3.78 -8.92
CA ASP A 14 -0.87 2.36 -9.01
C ASP A 14 0.58 2.11 -8.51
N SER A 15 1.26 3.14 -8.01
CA SER A 15 2.64 3.05 -7.51
C SER A 15 2.80 3.38 -6.04
N LYS A 16 1.73 3.77 -5.32
CA LYS A 16 1.84 4.11 -3.89
C LYS A 16 1.60 2.88 -3.04
N GLN A 17 2.69 2.37 -2.48
CA GLN A 17 2.63 1.33 -1.46
C GLN A 17 2.44 1.98 -0.08
N PHE A 18 1.69 1.32 0.78
CA PHE A 18 1.44 1.75 2.15
C PHE A 18 1.88 0.65 3.09
N LEU A 19 2.67 1.01 4.09
CA LEU A 19 3.07 0.12 5.18
C LEU A 19 2.19 0.41 6.39
N VAL A 20 1.31 -0.52 6.72
CA VAL A 20 0.48 -0.51 7.91
C VAL A 20 1.26 -1.16 9.04
N ARG A 21 1.59 -0.40 10.09
CA ARG A 21 2.31 -0.90 11.25
C ARG A 21 1.60 -0.51 12.54
N CYS A 22 1.58 -1.46 13.48
CA CYS A 22 1.09 -1.23 14.84
C CYS A 22 2.26 -0.81 15.75
N GLU A 23 2.06 0.19 16.60
CA GLU A 23 3.08 0.60 17.57
C GLU A 23 3.05 -0.25 18.85
N SER A 24 1.90 -0.86 19.14
CA SER A 24 1.68 -1.66 20.36
C SER A 24 2.01 -3.14 20.19
N CYS A 25 2.10 -3.65 18.95
CA CYS A 25 2.41 -5.05 18.68
C CYS A 25 3.21 -5.21 17.38
N SER A 26 3.70 -6.44 17.12
CA SER A 26 4.50 -6.75 15.92
C SER A 26 3.68 -6.88 14.63
N PHE A 27 2.52 -6.23 14.53
CA PHE A 27 1.71 -6.25 13.32
C PHE A 27 2.28 -5.28 12.29
N GLU A 28 2.62 -5.81 11.12
CA GLU A 28 3.12 -5.05 9.98
C GLU A 28 2.60 -5.68 8.67
N ARG A 29 2.02 -4.86 7.79
CA ARG A 29 1.47 -5.28 6.50
C ARG A 29 1.62 -4.20 5.43
N SER A 30 2.14 -4.59 4.27
CA SER A 30 2.19 -3.75 3.07
C SER A 30 0.91 -3.90 2.25
N THR A 31 0.37 -2.79 1.75
CA THR A 31 -0.77 -2.76 0.84
C THR A 31 -0.55 -1.80 -0.31
N ASP A 32 -1.09 -2.14 -1.46
CA ASP A 32 -1.32 -1.25 -2.58
C ASP A 32 -2.56 -0.39 -2.28
N GLY A 33 -2.35 0.93 -2.19
CA GLY A 33 -3.44 1.88 -1.98
C GLY A 33 -3.83 2.16 -0.52
N ARG A 34 -4.32 3.39 -0.32
CA ARG A 34 -4.69 3.95 0.98
C ARG A 34 -5.95 3.31 1.57
N GLU A 35 -6.87 2.87 0.71
CA GLU A 35 -8.15 2.29 1.12
C GLU A 35 -7.94 0.96 1.85
N GLU A 36 -7.12 0.08 1.27
CA GLU A 36 -6.75 -1.20 1.89
C GLU A 36 -5.95 -0.98 3.20
N ALA A 37 -5.02 -0.01 3.20
CA ALA A 37 -4.26 0.35 4.40
C ALA A 37 -5.18 0.79 5.56
N THR A 38 -6.15 1.65 5.25
CA THR A 38 -7.14 2.16 6.20
C THR A 38 -8.05 1.04 6.70
N ARG A 39 -8.44 0.11 5.82
CA ARG A 39 -9.27 -1.03 6.18
C ARG A 39 -8.54 -1.96 7.16
N LEU A 40 -7.28 -2.31 6.88
CA LEU A 40 -6.46 -3.14 7.77
C LEU A 40 -6.27 -2.48 9.14
N GLY A 41 -5.99 -1.17 9.17
CA GLY A 41 -5.87 -0.44 10.42
C GLY A 41 -7.14 -0.44 11.26
N ASN A 42 -8.31 -0.25 10.64
CA ASN A 42 -9.59 -0.30 11.34
C ASN A 42 -9.92 -1.69 11.87
N ILE A 43 -9.63 -2.75 11.10
CA ILE A 43 -9.83 -4.13 11.54
C ILE A 43 -8.97 -4.41 12.78
N HIS A 44 -7.66 -4.13 12.69
CA HIS A 44 -6.74 -4.38 13.79
C HIS A 44 -7.08 -3.57 15.04
N HIS A 45 -7.40 -2.28 14.88
CA HIS A 45 -7.82 -1.43 15.99
C HIS A 45 -9.09 -1.97 16.67
N ARG A 46 -10.07 -2.45 15.91
CA ARG A 46 -11.30 -3.03 16.49
C ARG A 46 -11.05 -4.32 17.25
N GLU A 47 -10.14 -5.16 16.75
CA GLU A 47 -9.86 -6.46 17.37
C GLU A 47 -8.96 -6.34 18.61
N THR A 48 -8.02 -5.41 18.60
CA THR A 48 -6.96 -5.34 19.63
C THR A 48 -7.01 -4.08 20.48
N GLY A 49 -7.71 -3.04 20.04
CA GLY A 49 -7.67 -1.71 20.65
C GLY A 49 -6.37 -0.96 20.42
N HIS A 50 -5.48 -1.44 19.54
CA HIS A 50 -4.19 -0.81 19.29
C HIS A 50 -4.28 0.31 18.26
N GLU A 51 -3.36 1.27 18.38
CA GLU A 51 -3.18 2.32 17.39
C GLU A 51 -2.33 1.82 16.22
N ILE A 52 -2.80 2.11 15.00
CA ILE A 52 -2.17 1.71 13.75
C ILE A 52 -1.77 2.96 12.98
N VAL A 53 -0.56 2.94 12.43
CA VAL A 53 -0.03 3.98 11.56
C VAL A 53 0.11 3.41 10.15
N ALA A 54 -0.44 4.13 9.17
CA ALA A 54 -0.23 3.83 7.75
C ALA A 54 0.79 4.83 7.18
N LEU A 55 1.91 4.30 6.69
CA LEU A 55 3.00 5.10 6.12
C LEU A 55 3.03 4.89 4.61
N GLU A 56 3.01 5.98 3.84
CA GLU A 56 3.30 5.93 2.41
C GLU A 56 4.77 5.54 2.22
N VAL A 57 5.00 4.38 1.62
CA VAL A 57 6.33 3.89 1.29
C VAL A 57 6.51 3.95 -0.23
N PRO A 58 7.70 4.37 -0.70
CA PRO A 58 8.00 4.27 -2.12
C PRO A 58 7.81 2.80 -2.54
N PRO A 59 7.27 2.56 -3.74
CA PRO A 59 7.19 1.20 -4.26
C PRO A 59 8.61 0.64 -4.23
N SER A 60 8.77 -0.59 -3.73
CA SER A 60 10.07 -1.26 -3.77
C SER A 60 10.45 -1.46 -5.23
N VAL A 61 11.08 -0.44 -5.82
CA VAL A 61 11.98 -0.63 -6.93
C VAL A 61 13.07 -1.50 -6.34
N GLU A 62 13.06 -2.79 -6.71
CA GLU A 62 14.28 -3.57 -6.62
C GLU A 62 15.35 -2.67 -7.21
N PRO A 63 16.41 -2.27 -6.47
CA PRO A 63 17.46 -1.49 -7.08
C PRO A 63 17.95 -2.39 -8.21
N ASP A 64 17.69 -1.97 -9.45
CA ASP A 64 18.30 -2.56 -10.63
C ASP A 64 19.75 -2.69 -10.24
N SER A 65 20.17 -3.94 -10.11
CA SER A 65 21.55 -4.25 -9.78
C SER A 65 22.34 -3.94 -11.03
N GLU A 66 22.47 -2.65 -11.36
CA GLU A 66 23.47 -2.15 -12.27
C GLU A 66 24.79 -2.36 -11.55
N THR A 67 25.41 -3.51 -11.77
CA THR A 67 26.86 -3.58 -11.75
C THR A 67 27.34 -4.65 -12.73
N LYS A 68 27.59 -4.15 -13.95
CA LYS A 68 28.74 -4.45 -14.82
C LYS A 68 28.64 -5.57 -15.86
#